data_AF-A0A2S2NFV4-F1
#
_entry.id   AF-A0A2S2NFV4-F1
#
_cell.length_a   1.000
_cell.length_b   1.000
_cell.length_c   1.000
_cell.angle_alpha   90.00
_cell.angle_beta   90.00
_cell.angle_gamma   90.00
#
_symmetry.space_group_name_H-M   'P 1'
#
loop_
_entity.id
_entity.type
_entity.pdbx_description
1 polymer ?
#
loop_
_entity_poly.entity_id
_entity_poly.type
_entity_poly.pdbx_seq_one_letter_code
_entity_poly.pdbx_strand_id
1 'polypeptide(L)'
;KKPSLIAKKLIFHMAYDIYIGSKIIILINVLTLQINSEQQLRTSYTNDNELGKWLKPFFGLPFVPPHDIENAFVELVSICPNIDIGCLFSDYILHTYVENDCLFPLALWAQEPSENLRTTNGLESFYRTYNAQFHSSHSSIHLVISVLKETQEETCTKIKSVSKGRFNQMALADKQNVYTIQLTNIKNI
;
A
#
# COMPACT_ATOMS: atom_id res chain seq x y z
N LYS A 1 -22.87 7.40 23.05
CA LYS A 1 -23.18 8.42 22.01
C LYS A 1 -22.79 7.84 20.65
N LYS A 2 -23.72 7.67 19.70
CA LYS A 2 -23.39 7.18 18.35
C LYS A 2 -22.52 8.23 17.63
N PRO A 3 -21.45 7.85 16.90
CA PRO A 3 -20.68 8.80 16.11
C PRO A 3 -21.57 9.45 15.05
N SER A 4 -21.38 10.74 14.82
CA SER A 4 -22.10 11.49 13.79
C SER A 4 -21.83 10.88 12.41
N LEU A 5 -22.74 11.09 11.46
CA LEU A 5 -22.59 10.59 10.09
C LEU A 5 -21.26 11.07 9.45
N ILE A 6 -20.80 12.26 9.83
CA ILE A 6 -19.53 12.85 9.42
C ILE A 6 -18.34 12.04 9.96
N ALA A 7 -18.36 11.68 11.24
CA ALA A 7 -17.31 10.83 11.84
C ALA A 7 -17.25 9.44 11.19
N LYS A 8 -18.40 8.87 10.81
CA LYS A 8 -18.45 7.57 10.10
C LYS A 8 -17.81 7.65 8.71
N LYS A 9 -18.12 8.68 7.93
CA LYS A 9 -17.48 8.92 6.63
C LYS A 9 -15.98 9.12 6.79
N LEU A 10 -15.56 9.91 7.78
CA LEU A 10 -14.14 10.18 8.03
C LEU A 10 -13.36 8.90 8.35
N ILE A 11 -13.88 8.03 9.21
CA ILE A 11 -13.27 6.74 9.58
C ILE A 11 -13.22 5.79 8.37
N PHE A 12 -14.30 5.71 7.58
CA PHE A 12 -14.34 4.87 6.39
C PHE A 12 -13.26 5.29 5.38
N HIS A 13 -13.15 6.60 5.09
CA HIS A 13 -12.11 7.09 4.21
C HIS A 13 -10.71 6.84 4.77
N MET A 14 -10.46 7.06 6.07
CA MET A 14 -9.14 6.75 6.66
C MET A 14 -8.78 5.26 6.53
N ALA A 15 -9.73 4.36 6.80
CA ALA A 15 -9.49 2.93 6.69
C ALA A 15 -9.28 2.49 5.24
N TYR A 16 -9.96 3.12 4.29
CA TYR A 16 -9.79 2.88 2.87
C TYR A 16 -8.43 3.38 2.38
N ASP A 17 -8.01 4.58 2.77
CA ASP A 17 -6.69 5.15 2.44
C ASP A 17 -5.56 4.25 2.98
N ILE A 18 -5.68 3.74 4.21
CA ILE A 18 -4.73 2.78 4.80
C ILE A 18 -4.76 1.44 4.04
N TYR A 19 -5.94 0.95 3.67
CA TYR A 19 -6.08 -0.30 2.92
C TYR A 19 -5.38 -0.21 1.56
N ILE A 20 -5.66 0.83 0.78
CA ILE A 20 -5.01 1.08 -0.52
C ILE A 20 -3.51 1.29 -0.34
N GLY A 21 -3.09 2.12 0.62
CA GLY A 21 -1.67 2.33 0.93
C GLY A 21 -0.93 1.03 1.26
N SER A 22 -1.55 0.12 2.01
CA SER A 22 -0.98 -1.20 2.30
C SER A 22 -0.85 -2.09 1.07
N LYS A 23 -1.75 -1.97 0.08
CA LYS A 23 -1.72 -2.74 -1.17
C LYS A 23 -0.62 -2.23 -2.10
N ILE A 24 -0.44 -0.91 -2.20
CA ILE A 24 0.67 -0.29 -2.91
C ILE A 24 2.01 -0.75 -2.32
N ILE A 25 2.14 -0.76 -0.99
CA ILE A 25 3.35 -1.26 -0.30
C ILE A 25 3.62 -2.73 -0.64
N ILE A 26 2.59 -3.59 -0.70
CA ILE A 26 2.77 -4.98 -1.11
C ILE A 26 3.29 -5.09 -2.54
N LEU A 27 2.72 -4.34 -3.49
CA LEU A 27 3.18 -4.38 -4.89
C LEU A 27 4.63 -3.90 -5.01
N ILE A 28 5.01 -2.82 -4.33
CA ILE A 28 6.41 -2.34 -4.29
C ILE A 28 7.35 -3.44 -3.74
N ASN A 29 6.96 -4.12 -2.68
CA ASN A 29 7.74 -5.22 -2.11
C ASN A 29 7.84 -6.42 -3.07
N VAL A 30 6.77 -6.73 -3.81
CA VAL A 30 6.75 -7.81 -4.79
C VAL A 30 7.62 -7.47 -6.01
N LEU A 31 7.55 -6.25 -6.53
CA LEU A 31 8.45 -5.77 -7.59
C LEU A 31 9.91 -5.91 -7.16
N THR A 32 10.22 -5.49 -5.91
CA THR A 32 11.56 -5.62 -5.33
C THR A 32 11.99 -7.08 -5.21
N LEU A 33 11.09 -7.98 -4.78
CA LEU A 33 11.37 -9.41 -4.71
C LEU A 33 11.64 -10.02 -6.08
N GLN A 34 10.83 -9.66 -7.08
CA GLN A 34 11.00 -10.19 -8.43
C GLN A 34 12.34 -9.74 -9.03
N ILE A 35 12.74 -8.48 -8.84
CA ILE A 35 14.07 -7.99 -9.23
C ILE A 35 15.18 -8.77 -8.52
N ASN A 36 14.99 -9.07 -7.23
CA ASN A 36 15.98 -9.81 -6.45
C ASN A 36 16.00 -11.32 -6.73
N SER A 37 14.95 -11.87 -7.37
CA SER A 37 14.87 -13.31 -7.68
C SER A 37 15.88 -13.72 -8.76
N GLU A 38 16.15 -12.84 -9.72
CA GLU A 38 17.08 -13.09 -10.82
C GLU A 38 18.38 -12.32 -10.67
N GLN A 39 19.51 -13.01 -10.81
CA GLN A 39 20.82 -12.41 -10.60
C GLN A 39 21.11 -11.24 -11.55
N GLN A 40 20.69 -11.37 -12.81
CA GLN A 40 20.92 -10.33 -13.82
C GLN A 40 20.05 -9.09 -13.57
N LEU A 41 18.79 -9.27 -13.18
CA LEU A 41 17.89 -8.17 -12.78
C LEU A 41 18.46 -7.42 -11.58
N ARG A 42 18.83 -8.16 -10.52
CA ARG A 42 19.42 -7.60 -9.31
C ARG A 42 20.68 -6.80 -9.60
N THR A 43 21.62 -7.39 -10.33
CA THR A 43 22.89 -6.74 -10.70
C THR A 43 22.66 -5.49 -11.54
N SER A 44 21.73 -5.56 -12.48
CA SER A 44 21.38 -4.44 -13.36
C SER A 44 20.72 -3.29 -12.61
N TYR A 45 19.81 -3.60 -11.69
CA TYR A 45 19.17 -2.61 -10.82
C TYR A 45 20.18 -1.93 -9.88
N THR A 46 21.09 -2.69 -9.26
CA THR A 46 22.15 -2.14 -8.40
C THR A 46 23.15 -1.27 -9.16
N ASN A 47 23.55 -1.70 -10.36
CA ASN A 47 24.52 -0.98 -11.17
C ASN A 47 23.91 0.18 -11.98
N ASP A 48 22.59 0.35 -11.91
CA ASP A 48 21.84 1.37 -12.64
C ASP A 48 22.14 1.43 -14.14
N ASN A 49 22.30 0.25 -14.76
CA ASN A 49 22.49 0.13 -16.20
C ASN A 49 21.15 0.32 -16.94
N GLU A 50 21.14 0.20 -18.27
CA GLU A 50 19.92 0.39 -19.07
C GLU A 50 18.74 -0.49 -18.62
N LEU A 51 19.01 -1.77 -18.30
CA LEU A 51 17.98 -2.67 -17.76
C LEU A 51 17.52 -2.24 -16.35
N GLY A 52 18.45 -1.80 -15.49
CA GLY A 52 18.14 -1.25 -14.18
C GLY A 52 17.26 -0.01 -14.24
N LYS A 53 17.55 0.91 -15.18
CA LYS A 53 16.73 2.10 -15.45
C LYS A 53 15.36 1.73 -15.97
N TRP A 54 15.27 0.71 -16.84
CA TRP A 54 14.00 0.19 -17.35
C TRP A 54 13.10 -0.42 -16.26
N LEU A 55 13.68 -0.99 -15.19
CA LEU A 55 12.91 -1.53 -14.05
C LEU A 55 12.25 -0.44 -13.18
N LYS A 56 12.83 0.76 -13.11
CA LYS A 56 12.36 1.83 -12.21
C LYS A 56 10.93 2.33 -12.51
N PRO A 57 10.53 2.56 -13.77
CA PRO A 57 9.16 2.97 -14.10
C PRO A 57 8.05 2.04 -13.59
N PHE A 58 8.30 0.74 -13.41
CA PHE A 58 7.31 -0.19 -12.87
C PHE A 58 6.85 0.17 -11.45
N PHE A 59 7.70 0.85 -10.67
CA PHE A 59 7.33 1.38 -9.36
C PHE A 59 6.38 2.60 -9.43
N GLY A 60 6.20 3.17 -10.62
CA GLY A 60 5.24 4.24 -10.90
C GLY A 60 3.83 3.72 -11.23
N LEU A 61 3.69 2.45 -11.66
CA LEU A 61 2.40 1.87 -12.03
C LEU A 61 1.31 1.98 -10.94
N PRO A 62 1.58 1.83 -9.63
CA PRO A 62 0.55 1.96 -8.61
C PRO A 62 -0.15 3.33 -8.58
N PHE A 63 0.48 4.36 -9.16
CA PHE A 63 -0.01 5.73 -9.20
C PHE A 63 -0.71 6.10 -10.51
N VAL A 64 -0.82 5.15 -11.44
CA VAL A 64 -1.52 5.34 -12.72
C VAL A 64 -3.00 4.99 -12.55
N PRO A 65 -3.94 5.72 -13.17
CA PRO A 65 -5.35 5.35 -13.16
C PRO A 65 -5.57 3.93 -13.67
N PRO A 66 -6.44 3.11 -13.04
CA PRO A 66 -6.64 1.71 -13.42
C PRO A 66 -6.92 1.47 -14.91
N HIS A 67 -7.61 2.39 -15.58
CA HIS A 67 -7.96 2.27 -17.01
C HIS A 67 -6.77 2.53 -17.95
N ASP A 68 -5.69 3.14 -17.46
CA ASP A 68 -4.49 3.45 -18.24
C ASP A 68 -3.34 2.47 -17.98
N ILE A 69 -3.46 1.60 -16.96
CA ILE A 69 -2.39 0.68 -16.55
C ILE A 69 -1.96 -0.24 -17.69
N GLU A 70 -2.91 -0.83 -18.43
CA GLU A 70 -2.60 -1.79 -19.50
C GLU A 70 -1.79 -1.10 -20.61
N ASN A 71 -2.22 0.09 -21.03
CA ASN A 71 -1.51 0.89 -22.03
C ASN A 71 -0.11 1.29 -21.54
N ALA A 72 -0.01 1.81 -20.32
CA ALA A 72 1.27 2.19 -19.71
C ALA A 72 2.22 0.98 -19.61
N PHE A 73 1.68 -0.20 -19.27
CA PHE A 73 2.47 -1.42 -19.18
C PHE A 73 3.00 -1.87 -20.54
N VAL A 74 2.18 -1.84 -21.58
CA VAL A 74 2.59 -2.15 -22.97
C VAL A 74 3.69 -1.20 -23.43
N GLU A 75 3.55 0.10 -23.17
CA GLU A 75 4.59 1.09 -23.48
C GLU A 75 5.91 0.76 -22.76
N LEU A 76 5.87 0.44 -21.47
CA LEU A 76 7.06 0.07 -20.70
C LEU A 76 7.73 -1.19 -21.24
N VAL A 77 6.97 -2.23 -21.58
CA VAL A 77 7.53 -3.47 -22.12
C VAL A 77 8.13 -3.23 -23.51
N SER A 78 7.55 -2.34 -24.32
CA SER A 78 8.03 -2.05 -25.69
C SER A 78 9.44 -1.44 -25.74
N ILE A 79 9.87 -0.76 -24.67
CA ILE A 79 11.19 -0.14 -24.56
C ILE A 79 12.20 -1.00 -23.79
N CYS A 80 11.91 -2.29 -23.60
CA CYS A 80 12.79 -3.19 -22.85
C CYS A 80 14.16 -3.33 -23.54
N PRO A 81 15.27 -3.02 -22.86
CA PRO A 81 16.61 -3.07 -23.46
C PRO A 81 17.18 -4.49 -23.58
N ASN A 82 16.58 -5.47 -22.89
CA ASN A 82 16.97 -6.87 -22.95
C ASN A 82 15.74 -7.76 -22.73
N ILE A 83 15.19 -8.28 -23.83
CA ILE A 83 13.95 -9.05 -23.85
C ILE A 83 14.10 -10.38 -23.08
N ASP A 84 15.23 -11.08 -23.23
CA ASP A 84 15.43 -12.41 -22.64
C ASP A 84 15.27 -12.41 -21.11
N ILE A 85 15.83 -11.40 -20.45
CA ILE A 85 15.71 -11.23 -18.99
C ILE A 85 14.49 -10.39 -18.61
N GLY A 86 14.10 -9.43 -19.46
CA GLY A 86 12.98 -8.53 -19.24
C GLY A 86 11.65 -9.28 -19.19
N CYS A 87 11.45 -10.27 -20.06
CA CYS A 87 10.25 -11.11 -20.10
C CYS A 87 10.03 -11.85 -18.78
N LEU A 88 11.08 -12.41 -18.15
CA LEU A 88 10.95 -13.10 -16.86
C LEU A 88 10.39 -12.18 -15.75
N PHE A 89 10.70 -10.89 -15.81
CA PHE A 89 10.16 -9.89 -14.91
C PHE A 89 8.75 -9.45 -15.33
N SER A 90 8.58 -9.02 -16.58
CA SER A 90 7.32 -8.45 -17.06
C SER A 90 6.20 -9.46 -17.09
N ASP A 91 6.44 -10.72 -17.50
CA ASP A 91 5.40 -11.74 -17.61
C ASP A 91 4.84 -12.09 -16.24
N TYR A 92 5.70 -12.16 -15.21
CA TYR A 92 5.25 -12.35 -13.83
C TYR A 92 4.33 -11.21 -13.39
N ILE A 93 4.68 -9.95 -13.66
CA ILE A 93 3.86 -8.79 -13.28
C ILE A 93 2.56 -8.76 -14.09
N LEU A 94 2.63 -9.06 -15.39
CA LEU A 94 1.49 -9.11 -16.30
C LEU A 94 0.42 -10.08 -15.77
N HIS A 95 0.78 -11.34 -15.55
CA HIS A 95 -0.13 -12.39 -15.10
C HIS A 95 -0.61 -12.20 -13.65
N THR A 96 0.21 -11.57 -12.80
CA THR A 96 -0.13 -11.43 -11.37
C THR A 96 -0.95 -10.18 -11.07
N TYR A 97 -0.76 -9.09 -11.83
CA TYR A 97 -1.31 -7.77 -11.47
C TYR A 97 -2.03 -7.02 -12.60
N VAL A 98 -1.73 -7.26 -13.88
CA VAL A 98 -2.17 -6.38 -14.98
C VAL A 98 -3.30 -6.98 -15.81
N GLU A 99 -3.22 -8.27 -16.16
CA GLU A 99 -4.24 -8.93 -16.99
C GLU A 99 -5.63 -8.94 -16.33
N ASN A 100 -6.68 -9.04 -17.15
CA ASN A 100 -8.07 -9.03 -16.66
C ASN A 100 -8.39 -10.13 -15.63
N ASP A 101 -7.77 -11.30 -15.76
CA ASP A 101 -7.94 -12.45 -14.86
C ASP A 101 -6.77 -12.61 -13.87
N CYS A 102 -6.04 -11.53 -13.61
CA CYS A 102 -4.90 -11.57 -12.69
C CYS A 102 -5.31 -11.84 -11.24
N LEU A 103 -4.35 -12.34 -10.45
CA LEU A 103 -4.58 -12.66 -9.03
C LEU A 103 -4.94 -11.43 -8.19
N PHE A 104 -4.47 -10.26 -8.58
CA PHE A 104 -4.69 -8.99 -7.88
C PHE A 104 -5.21 -7.91 -8.84
N PRO A 105 -6.54 -7.77 -8.97
CA PRO A 105 -7.16 -6.80 -9.88
C PRO A 105 -6.67 -5.36 -9.67
N LEU A 106 -6.57 -4.60 -10.76
CA LEU A 106 -6.10 -3.21 -10.81
C LEU A 106 -6.77 -2.31 -9.76
N ALA A 107 -8.10 -2.46 -9.56
CA ALA A 107 -8.87 -1.68 -8.59
C ALA A 107 -8.41 -1.87 -7.12
N LEU A 108 -7.56 -2.86 -6.83
CA LEU A 108 -7.02 -3.10 -5.48
C LEU A 108 -5.72 -2.34 -5.19
N TRP A 109 -4.97 -1.94 -6.22
CA TRP A 109 -3.60 -1.45 -6.05
C TRP A 109 -3.25 -0.23 -6.89
N ALA A 110 -3.96 0.02 -7.99
CA ALA A 110 -3.76 1.18 -8.85
C ALA A 110 -4.72 2.30 -8.44
N GLN A 111 -4.18 3.48 -8.13
CA GLN A 111 -4.98 4.66 -7.83
C GLN A 111 -4.23 5.94 -8.21
N GLU A 112 -4.92 6.85 -8.87
CA GLU A 112 -4.41 8.20 -9.06
C GLU A 112 -4.18 8.88 -7.69
N PRO A 113 -3.02 9.54 -7.49
CA PRO A 113 -2.77 10.33 -6.29
C PRO A 113 -3.86 11.40 -6.10
N SER A 114 -4.38 11.52 -4.88
CA SER A 114 -5.35 12.59 -4.61
C SER A 114 -4.65 13.95 -4.56
N GLU A 115 -5.14 14.94 -5.29
CA GLU A 115 -4.64 16.33 -5.24
C GLU A 115 -4.80 16.99 -3.86
N ASN A 116 -5.76 16.51 -3.07
CA ASN A 116 -5.99 16.98 -1.71
C ASN A 116 -5.11 16.20 -0.73
N LEU A 117 -3.96 16.77 -0.37
CA LEU A 117 -3.06 16.21 0.63
C LEU A 117 -3.78 16.13 1.99
N ARG A 118 -4.36 14.97 2.28
CA ARG A 118 -4.98 14.67 3.57
C ARG A 118 -3.89 14.73 4.66
N THR A 119 -4.24 15.22 5.84
CA THR A 119 -3.30 15.33 6.97
C THR A 119 -2.55 14.02 7.21
N THR A 120 -1.22 14.08 7.26
CA THR A 120 -0.30 12.92 7.34
C THR A 120 -0.45 12.08 8.61
N ASN A 121 -1.21 12.56 9.60
CA ASN A 121 -1.45 11.91 10.88
C ASN A 121 -1.88 10.44 10.78
N GLY A 122 -2.74 10.09 9.80
CA GLY A 122 -3.20 8.71 9.60
C GLY A 122 -2.07 7.81 9.10
N LEU A 123 -1.30 8.31 8.13
CA LEU A 123 -0.16 7.63 7.53
C LEU A 123 0.99 7.49 8.53
N GLU A 124 1.33 8.54 9.27
CA GLU A 124 2.33 8.52 10.35
C GLU A 124 1.95 7.57 11.47
N SER A 125 0.67 7.54 11.87
CA SER A 125 0.19 6.58 12.86
C SER A 125 0.33 5.15 12.37
N PHE A 126 -0.04 4.89 11.11
CA PHE A 126 0.18 3.58 10.50
C PHE A 126 1.66 3.22 10.48
N TYR A 127 2.54 4.10 10.01
CA TYR A 127 3.98 3.85 9.98
C TYR A 127 4.56 3.57 11.36
N ARG A 128 4.15 4.30 12.40
CA ARG A 128 4.58 4.03 13.78
C ARG A 128 4.15 2.65 14.26
N THR A 129 2.88 2.29 14.07
CA THR A 129 2.35 0.99 14.49
C THR A 129 2.97 -0.15 13.70
N TYR A 130 3.13 0.02 12.39
CA TYR A 130 3.77 -0.94 11.49
C TYR A 130 5.24 -1.15 11.87
N ASN A 131 6.01 -0.07 12.03
CA ASN A 131 7.43 -0.16 12.40
C ASN A 131 7.63 -0.77 13.80
N ALA A 132 6.67 -0.58 14.73
CA ALA A 132 6.73 -1.19 16.06
C ALA A 132 6.65 -2.73 16.04
N GLN A 133 6.16 -3.34 14.95
CA GLN A 133 6.14 -4.81 14.79
C GLN A 133 7.51 -5.40 14.45
N PHE A 134 8.50 -4.56 14.13
CA PHE A 134 9.85 -4.98 13.75
C PHE A 134 10.83 -4.64 14.88
N HIS A 135 11.38 -5.68 15.52
CA HIS A 135 12.34 -5.54 16.63
C HIS A 135 13.80 -5.48 16.17
N SER A 136 14.06 -5.58 14.85
CA SER A 136 15.40 -5.43 14.28
C SER A 136 15.39 -4.49 13.08
N SER A 137 16.51 -3.78 12.89
CA SER A 137 16.74 -2.92 11.73
C SER A 137 16.76 -3.69 10.39
N HIS A 138 16.92 -5.02 10.44
CA HIS A 138 16.99 -5.91 9.28
C HIS A 138 16.03 -7.08 9.46
N SER A 139 14.74 -6.77 9.49
CA SER A 139 13.70 -7.79 9.57
C SER A 139 13.63 -8.60 8.28
N SER A 140 13.40 -9.92 8.39
CA SER A 140 13.28 -10.77 7.21
C SER A 140 12.09 -10.34 6.36
N ILE A 141 12.21 -10.44 5.04
CA ILE A 141 11.12 -10.08 4.13
C ILE A 141 9.87 -10.96 4.35
N HIS A 142 10.03 -12.19 4.82
CA HIS A 142 8.93 -13.07 5.21
C HIS A 142 8.15 -12.53 6.41
N LEU A 143 8.84 -11.92 7.39
CA LEU A 143 8.20 -11.26 8.52
C LEU A 143 7.45 -10.01 8.05
N VAL A 144 8.07 -9.20 7.19
CA VAL A 144 7.46 -8.02 6.56
C VAL A 144 6.15 -8.38 5.85
N ILE A 145 6.16 -9.43 5.01
CA ILE A 145 4.94 -9.89 4.31
C ILE A 145 3.88 -10.38 5.30
N SER A 146 4.27 -11.11 6.34
CA SER A 146 3.34 -11.64 7.34
C SER A 146 2.61 -10.52 8.09
N VAL A 147 3.36 -9.52 8.56
CA VAL A 147 2.81 -8.33 9.24
C VAL A 147 1.87 -7.54 8.33
N LEU A 148 2.24 -7.39 7.04
CA LEU A 148 1.38 -6.74 6.06
C LEU A 148 0.07 -7.49 5.83
N LYS A 149 0.12 -8.82 5.72
CA LYS A 149 -1.08 -9.67 5.56
C LYS A 149 -2.01 -9.55 6.77
N GLU A 150 -1.46 -9.63 7.98
CA GLU A 150 -2.23 -9.47 9.22
C GLU A 150 -2.91 -8.10 9.29
N THR A 151 -2.16 -7.03 9.01
CA THR A 151 -2.68 -5.66 9.00
C THR A 151 -3.82 -5.49 7.98
N GLN A 152 -3.73 -6.16 6.83
CA GLN A 152 -4.79 -6.17 5.82
C GLN A 152 -6.04 -6.91 6.27
N GLU A 153 -5.88 -8.08 6.90
CA GLU A 153 -7.00 -8.85 7.44
C GLU A 153 -7.74 -8.07 8.53
N GLU A 154 -7.00 -7.44 9.44
CA GLU A 154 -7.58 -6.56 10.47
C GLU A 154 -8.34 -5.39 9.86
N THR A 155 -7.74 -4.70 8.88
CA THR A 155 -8.32 -3.51 8.26
C THR A 155 -9.58 -3.89 7.46
N CYS A 156 -9.53 -4.97 6.69
CA CYS A 156 -10.67 -5.52 5.97
C CYS A 156 -11.81 -5.90 6.94
N THR A 157 -11.48 -6.50 8.08
CA THR A 157 -12.44 -6.86 9.13
C THR A 157 -13.07 -5.62 9.77
N LYS A 158 -12.27 -4.58 10.05
CA LYS A 158 -12.75 -3.28 10.55
C LYS A 158 -13.68 -2.61 9.53
N ILE A 159 -13.30 -2.53 8.25
CA ILE A 159 -14.13 -1.97 7.17
C ILE A 159 -15.48 -2.70 7.06
N LYS A 160 -15.45 -4.04 7.03
CA LYS A 160 -16.66 -4.89 6.97
C LYS A 160 -17.55 -4.71 8.20
N SER A 161 -16.97 -4.48 9.37
CA SER A 161 -17.72 -4.24 10.62
C SER A 161 -18.39 -2.87 10.62
N VAL A 162 -17.68 -1.84 10.14
CA VAL A 162 -18.18 -0.47 9.97
C VAL A 162 -19.32 -0.44 8.96
N SER A 163 -19.18 -1.09 7.80
CA SER A 163 -20.23 -1.15 6.78
C SER A 163 -21.50 -1.87 7.27
N LYS A 164 -21.35 -2.86 8.16
CA LYS A 164 -22.45 -3.57 8.84
C LYS A 164 -22.97 -2.87 10.10
N GLY A 165 -22.42 -1.72 10.48
CA GLY A 165 -22.84 -0.94 11.65
C GLY A 165 -22.54 -1.59 13.02
N ARG A 166 -21.69 -2.62 13.08
CA ARG A 166 -21.28 -3.29 14.32
C ARG A 166 -19.95 -2.69 14.78
N PHE A 167 -19.96 -1.98 15.92
CA PHE A 167 -18.75 -1.42 16.53
C PHE A 167 -18.50 -2.12 17.87
N ASN A 168 -17.27 -2.60 18.09
CA ASN A 168 -16.79 -2.96 19.42
C ASN A 168 -16.66 -1.68 20.26
N GLN A 169 -17.17 -1.69 21.49
CA GLN A 169 -16.94 -0.61 22.45
C GLN A 169 -15.44 -0.49 22.66
N MET A 170 -14.82 0.60 22.21
CA MET A 170 -13.44 0.93 22.58
C MET A 170 -13.30 0.84 24.11
N ALA A 171 -12.28 0.11 24.55
CA ALA A 171 -11.95 -0.03 25.97
C ALA A 171 -11.85 1.36 26.59
N LEU A 172 -12.39 1.51 27.80
CA LEU A 172 -12.54 2.76 28.54
C LEU A 172 -11.25 3.62 28.60
N ALA A 173 -10.08 3.01 28.48
CA ALA A 173 -8.78 3.69 28.44
C ALA A 173 -8.62 4.67 27.26
N ASP A 174 -9.15 4.36 26.07
CA ASP A 174 -8.97 5.22 24.89
C ASP A 174 -9.94 6.40 24.86
N LYS A 175 -11.08 6.28 25.55
CA LYS A 175 -11.98 7.42 25.76
C LYS A 175 -11.31 8.50 26.59
N GLN A 176 -10.61 8.13 27.65
CA GLN A 176 -9.92 9.09 28.52
C GLN A 176 -8.91 9.92 27.71
N ASN A 177 -8.09 9.28 26.86
CA ASN A 177 -7.08 9.97 26.05
C ASN A 177 -7.67 10.97 25.04
N VAL A 178 -8.80 10.64 24.41
CA VAL A 178 -9.47 11.56 23.47
C VAL A 178 -10.06 12.78 24.21
N TYR A 179 -10.60 12.60 25.43
CA TYR A 179 -11.07 13.71 26.25
C TYR A 179 -9.91 14.59 26.75
N THR A 180 -8.76 14.00 27.10
CA THR A 180 -7.58 14.76 27.52
C THR A 180 -7.06 15.64 26.39
N ILE A 181 -6.95 15.11 25.16
CA ILE A 181 -6.48 15.86 23.98
C ILE A 181 -7.43 17.02 23.61
N GLN A 182 -8.74 16.85 23.78
CA GLN A 182 -9.71 17.92 23.53
C GLN A 182 -9.64 19.05 24.58
N LEU A 183 -9.36 18.74 25.83
CA LEU A 183 -9.26 19.73 26.91
C LEU A 183 -7.98 20.57 26.84
N THR A 184 -6.86 20.01 26.34
CA THR A 184 -5.62 20.77 26.12
C THR A 184 -5.74 21.78 24.99
N ASN A 185 -6.54 21.48 23.96
CA ASN A 185 -6.75 22.37 22.82
C ASN A 185 -7.75 23.51 23.09
N ILE A 186 -8.62 23.38 24.10
CA ILE A 186 -9.60 24.43 24.48
C ILE A 186 -8.99 25.42 25.50
N LYS A 187 -7.93 25.05 26.22
CA LYS A 187 -7.27 25.95 27.18
C LYS A 187 -6.18 26.84 26.56
N ASN A 188 -5.85 26.62 25.28
CA ASN A 188 -4.82 27.37 24.54
C ASN A 188 -5.40 28.27 23.43
N ILE A 189 -6.67 28.66 23.57
CA ILE A 189 -7.34 29.75 22.82
C ILE A 189 -7.88 30.72 23.86
#